data_AF-A0A3A5VX97-F1
#
_entry.id   AF-A0A3A5VX97-F1
#
_cell.length_a   1.000
_cell.length_b   1.000
_cell.length_c   1.000
_cell.angle_alpha   90.00
_cell.angle_beta   90.00
_cell.angle_gamma   90.00
#
_symmetry.space_group_name_H-M   'P 1'
#
loop_
_entity.id
_entity.type
_entity.pdbx_description
1 polymer ?
#
loop_
_entity_poly.entity_id
_entity_poly.type
_entity_poly.pdbx_seq_one_letter_code
_entity_poly.pdbx_strand_id
1 'polypeptide(L)'
;MTPQRWKSLGVVALLLSAPWLFVQGWILVSAPTPEHTTLPTCPEGTQNCASIGEGGLVRMDASFSETMDANVSELWAAYESWSYDEDLIVEYDRIGEDGEHFSHRVAITPFWRFPDDVVVKFTPVDDTSTLVSLYSSSRLGVSDLGVNPDRLANLHEALMQA
;
A
#
# COMPACT_ATOMS: atom_id res chain seq x y z
N MET A 1 22.13 39.40 15.74
CA MET A 1 22.51 38.10 16.36
C MET A 1 23.96 37.81 16.01
N THR A 2 24.76 37.24 16.93
CA THR A 2 26.20 36.99 16.70
C THR A 2 26.43 35.67 15.95
N PRO A 3 27.48 35.55 15.11
CA PRO A 3 27.78 34.36 14.32
C PRO A 3 27.96 33.08 15.16
N GLN A 4 28.36 33.20 16.43
CA GLN A 4 28.45 32.08 17.38
C GLN A 4 27.07 31.51 17.76
N ARG A 5 26.03 32.36 17.82
CA ARG A 5 24.65 31.93 18.13
C ARG A 5 24.03 31.16 16.95
N TRP A 6 24.41 31.47 15.71
CA TRP A 6 23.96 30.75 14.52
C TRP A 6 24.61 29.37 14.41
N LYS A 7 25.90 29.25 14.70
CA LYS A 7 26.60 27.96 14.76
C LYS A 7 26.00 27.02 15.82
N SER A 8 25.70 27.54 17.01
CA SER A 8 25.08 26.76 18.09
C SER A 8 23.65 26.35 17.77
N LEU A 9 22.82 27.22 17.18
CA LEU A 9 21.48 26.86 16.68
C LEU A 9 21.54 25.77 15.60
N GLY A 10 22.50 25.86 14.67
CA GLY A 10 22.68 24.85 13.62
C GLY A 10 23.08 23.47 14.17
N VAL A 11 23.97 23.42 15.16
CA VAL A 11 24.37 22.16 15.82
C VAL A 11 23.21 21.53 16.57
N VAL A 12 22.40 22.33 17.28
CA VAL A 12 21.21 21.82 17.98
C VAL A 12 20.19 21.26 17.00
N ALA A 13 19.91 21.96 15.91
CA ALA A 13 18.99 21.47 14.88
C ALA A 13 19.47 20.15 14.25
N LEU A 14 20.77 20.02 13.97
CA LEU A 14 21.36 18.78 13.46
C LEU A 14 21.22 17.62 14.45
N LEU A 15 21.51 17.84 15.74
CA LEU A 15 21.40 16.79 16.75
C LEU A 15 19.96 16.31 16.94
N LEU A 16 18.97 17.21 16.81
CA LEU A 16 17.55 16.85 16.89
C LEU A 16 17.07 16.10 15.64
N SER A 17 17.57 16.42 14.45
CA SER A 17 17.15 15.77 13.20
C SER A 17 17.95 14.50 12.85
N ALA A 18 19.17 14.34 13.39
CA ALA A 18 20.05 13.23 13.09
C ALA A 18 19.41 11.83 13.27
N PRO A 19 18.64 11.55 14.34
CA PRO A 19 17.97 10.25 14.48
C PRO A 19 16.99 9.97 13.34
N TRP A 20 16.19 10.96 12.94
CA TRP A 20 15.26 10.81 11.83
C TRP A 20 15.99 10.61 10.50
N LEU A 21 17.03 11.41 10.22
CA LEU A 21 17.85 11.27 9.01
C LEU A 21 18.55 9.91 8.94
N PHE A 22 19.01 9.40 10.07
CA PHE A 22 19.60 8.06 10.14
C PHE A 22 18.58 6.98 9.79
N VAL A 23 17.35 7.07 10.33
CA VAL A 23 16.26 6.15 9.98
C VAL A 23 15.91 6.25 8.50
N GLN A 24 15.85 7.45 7.92
CA GLN A 24 15.60 7.62 6.49
C GLN A 24 16.69 6.95 5.64
N GLY A 25 17.97 7.15 6.00
CA GLY A 25 19.09 6.50 5.33
C GLY A 25 19.04 4.97 5.43
N TRP A 26 18.63 4.44 6.58
CA TRP A 26 18.43 3.01 6.79
C TRP A 26 17.30 2.46 5.90
N ILE A 27 16.14 3.13 5.85
CA ILE A 27 14.99 2.70 5.04
C ILE A 27 15.36 2.61 3.56
N LEU A 28 16.06 3.62 3.03
CA LEU A 28 16.49 3.65 1.63
C LEU A 28 17.32 2.43 1.21
N VAL A 29 18.12 1.88 2.13
CA VAL A 29 18.98 0.73 1.85
C VAL A 29 18.29 -0.60 2.18
N SER A 30 17.42 -0.61 3.20
CA SER A 30 16.83 -1.84 3.74
C SER A 30 15.47 -2.21 3.14
N ALA A 31 14.79 -1.30 2.44
CA ALA A 31 13.46 -1.51 1.85
C ALA A 31 13.46 -1.47 0.31
N PRO A 32 14.23 -2.32 -0.38
CA PRO A 32 14.19 -2.38 -1.84
C PRO A 32 12.78 -2.69 -2.34
N THR A 33 12.39 -2.13 -3.49
CA THR A 33 11.11 -2.45 -4.13
C THR A 33 11.14 -3.89 -4.65
N PRO A 34 10.29 -4.80 -4.12
CA PRO A 34 10.16 -6.13 -4.69
C PRO A 34 9.44 -6.06 -6.03
N GLU A 35 9.79 -6.97 -6.95
CA GLU A 35 9.02 -7.13 -8.17
C GLU A 35 7.79 -8.01 -7.89
N HIS A 36 6.61 -7.41 -7.91
CA HIS A 36 5.34 -8.13 -7.85
C HIS A 36 4.70 -8.22 -9.23
N THR A 37 4.63 -9.43 -9.77
CA THR A 37 3.94 -9.75 -11.04
C THR A 37 2.70 -10.62 -10.84
N THR A 38 2.50 -11.10 -9.61
CA THR A 38 1.37 -11.92 -9.15
C THR A 38 0.99 -11.47 -7.75
N LEU A 39 -0.22 -11.84 -7.29
CA LEU A 39 -0.70 -11.46 -5.97
C LEU A 39 0.13 -12.17 -4.88
N PRO A 40 0.79 -11.43 -3.95
CA PRO A 40 1.53 -12.04 -2.86
C PRO A 40 0.60 -12.64 -1.80
N THR A 41 1.17 -13.45 -0.90
CA THR A 41 0.47 -14.03 0.24
C THR A 41 1.05 -13.50 1.55
N CYS A 42 0.18 -13.21 2.52
CA CYS A 42 0.62 -12.79 3.84
C CYS A 42 1.21 -13.96 4.63
N PRO A 43 2.39 -13.81 5.27
CA PRO A 43 2.93 -14.83 6.17
C PRO A 43 2.02 -15.08 7.38
N GLU A 44 1.99 -16.33 7.88
CA GLU A 44 1.21 -16.68 9.07
C GLU A 44 1.62 -15.84 10.30
N GLY A 45 0.61 -15.35 11.05
CA GLY A 45 0.84 -14.57 12.26
C GLY A 45 1.45 -13.18 12.03
N THR A 46 1.51 -12.70 10.79
CA THR A 46 1.94 -11.34 10.45
C THR A 46 1.16 -10.27 11.23
N GLN A 47 1.82 -9.17 11.57
CA GLN A 47 1.21 -7.95 12.10
C GLN A 47 1.49 -6.72 11.22
N ASN A 48 2.08 -6.94 10.05
CA ASN A 48 2.47 -5.90 9.08
C ASN A 48 1.93 -6.16 7.67
N CYS A 49 1.06 -7.16 7.49
CA CYS A 49 0.44 -7.52 6.22
C CYS A 49 -1.07 -7.72 6.43
N ALA A 50 -1.86 -7.37 5.43
CA ALA A 50 -3.29 -7.60 5.35
C ALA A 50 -3.68 -8.01 3.93
N SER A 51 -4.70 -8.86 3.80
CA SER A 51 -5.17 -9.34 2.50
C SER A 51 -6.64 -9.76 2.52
N ILE A 52 -7.23 -9.78 1.33
CA ILE A 52 -8.55 -10.33 1.00
C ILE A 52 -8.54 -10.90 -0.42
N GLY A 53 -9.30 -11.95 -0.72
CA GLY A 53 -9.31 -12.62 -2.03
C GLY A 53 -8.39 -13.82 -2.10
N GLU A 54 -7.70 -13.99 -3.23
CA GLU A 54 -6.82 -15.15 -3.50
C GLU A 54 -5.70 -15.35 -2.47
N GLY A 55 -5.27 -14.29 -1.78
CA GLY A 55 -4.30 -14.34 -0.68
C GLY A 55 -4.87 -14.79 0.67
N GLY A 56 -6.18 -15.03 0.74
CA GLY A 56 -6.93 -15.32 1.96
C GLY A 56 -7.27 -14.05 2.76
N LEU A 57 -8.17 -14.22 3.74
CA LEU A 57 -8.58 -13.16 4.65
C LEU A 57 -7.59 -13.04 5.81
N VAL A 58 -6.73 -12.02 5.79
CA VAL A 58 -5.73 -11.76 6.85
C VAL A 58 -5.87 -10.34 7.36
N ARG A 59 -6.17 -10.20 8.65
CA ARG A 59 -6.31 -8.91 9.36
C ARG A 59 -7.36 -7.96 8.78
N MET A 60 -8.27 -8.48 7.96
CA MET A 60 -9.42 -7.79 7.39
C MET A 60 -10.73 -8.31 8.03
N ASP A 61 -11.81 -7.53 7.95
CA ASP A 61 -13.14 -7.97 8.39
C ASP A 61 -13.70 -9.06 7.46
N ALA A 62 -14.33 -10.09 8.03
CA ALA A 62 -14.99 -11.14 7.26
C ALA A 62 -16.23 -10.65 6.49
N SER A 63 -16.72 -9.43 6.77
CA SER A 63 -17.83 -8.82 6.03
C SER A 63 -17.43 -8.27 4.66
N PHE A 64 -16.13 -8.15 4.37
CA PHE A 64 -15.68 -7.67 3.07
C PHE A 64 -15.94 -8.73 1.98
N SER A 65 -16.54 -8.31 0.87
CA SER A 65 -16.87 -9.21 -0.23
C SER A 65 -15.72 -9.26 -1.21
N GLU A 66 -15.29 -10.48 -1.57
CA GLU A 66 -14.29 -10.69 -2.62
C GLU A 66 -14.90 -10.52 -4.01
N THR A 67 -16.22 -10.68 -4.16
CA THR A 67 -16.92 -10.45 -5.42
C THR A 67 -17.73 -9.16 -5.34
N MET A 68 -17.57 -8.30 -6.33
CA MET A 68 -18.28 -7.03 -6.45
C MET A 68 -19.20 -7.06 -7.67
N ASP A 69 -20.41 -6.53 -7.51
CA ASP A 69 -21.46 -6.45 -8.54
C ASP A 69 -21.21 -5.26 -9.49
N ALA A 70 -20.00 -5.17 -10.03
CA ALA A 70 -19.58 -4.20 -11.03
C ALA A 70 -18.60 -4.84 -12.03
N ASN A 71 -18.54 -4.28 -13.24
CA ASN A 71 -17.59 -4.74 -14.25
C ASN A 71 -16.16 -4.28 -13.90
N VAL A 72 -15.16 -4.97 -14.45
CA VAL A 72 -13.76 -4.73 -14.13
C VAL A 72 -13.29 -3.32 -14.47
N SER A 73 -13.82 -2.70 -15.52
CA SER A 73 -13.38 -1.38 -15.97
C SER A 73 -13.82 -0.27 -15.03
N GLU A 74 -15.03 -0.38 -14.48
CA GLU A 74 -15.60 0.55 -13.49
C GLU A 74 -14.84 0.49 -12.16
N LEU A 75 -14.62 -0.73 -11.64
CA LEU A 75 -13.83 -0.93 -10.43
C LEU A 75 -12.38 -0.47 -10.61
N TRP A 76 -11.79 -0.73 -11.78
CA TRP A 76 -10.43 -0.29 -12.07
C TRP A 76 -10.31 1.24 -12.09
N ALA A 77 -11.28 1.94 -12.68
CA ALA A 77 -11.31 3.41 -12.66
C ALA A 77 -11.44 3.96 -11.24
N ALA A 78 -12.27 3.33 -10.39
CA ALA A 78 -12.39 3.69 -8.98
C ALA A 78 -11.07 3.47 -8.21
N TYR A 79 -10.40 2.34 -8.45
CA TYR A 79 -9.07 2.06 -7.90
C TYR A 79 -8.02 3.08 -8.35
N GLU A 80 -7.97 3.43 -9.64
CA GLU A 80 -7.03 4.43 -10.14
C GLU A 80 -7.25 5.80 -9.49
N SER A 81 -8.52 6.24 -9.39
CA SER A 81 -8.87 7.49 -8.71
C SER A 81 -8.46 7.47 -7.24
N TRP A 82 -8.80 6.41 -6.50
CA TRP A 82 -8.41 6.24 -5.11
C TRP A 82 -6.89 6.25 -4.93
N SER A 83 -6.16 5.53 -5.78
CA SER A 83 -4.70 5.44 -5.71
C SER A 83 -4.03 6.78 -5.97
N TYR A 84 -4.63 7.61 -6.84
CA TYR A 84 -4.17 8.97 -7.12
C TYR A 84 -4.40 9.89 -5.92
N ASP A 85 -5.58 9.83 -5.29
CA ASP A 85 -5.92 10.66 -4.12
C ASP A 85 -5.06 10.31 -2.88
N GLU A 86 -4.66 9.04 -2.76
CA GLU A 86 -3.78 8.55 -1.68
C GLU A 86 -2.27 8.69 -2.00
N ASP A 87 -1.91 9.35 -3.11
CA ASP A 87 -0.52 9.59 -3.55
C ASP A 87 0.32 8.30 -3.70
N LEU A 88 -0.29 7.21 -4.16
CA LEU A 88 0.42 5.94 -4.38
C LEU A 88 1.36 6.01 -5.58
N ILE A 89 2.56 5.46 -5.42
CA ILE A 89 3.55 5.37 -6.50
C ILE A 89 3.24 4.14 -7.36
N VAL A 90 3.19 4.34 -8.67
CA VAL A 90 3.02 3.27 -9.67
C VAL A 90 4.33 2.52 -9.89
N GLU A 91 4.37 1.22 -9.55
CA GLU A 91 5.53 0.36 -9.85
C GLU A 91 5.26 -0.55 -11.05
N TYR A 92 4.09 -1.17 -11.13
CA TYR A 92 3.74 -2.09 -12.21
C TYR A 92 2.23 -2.15 -12.45
N ASP A 93 1.84 -2.19 -13.73
CA ASP A 93 0.48 -2.46 -14.17
C ASP A 93 0.47 -3.50 -15.29
N ARG A 94 -0.54 -4.37 -15.28
CA ARG A 94 -0.77 -5.35 -16.34
C ARG A 94 -2.26 -5.53 -16.56
N ILE A 95 -2.65 -5.58 -17.83
CA ILE A 95 -3.96 -6.07 -18.28
C ILE A 95 -3.71 -7.42 -18.96
N GLY A 96 -4.34 -8.47 -18.43
CA GLY A 96 -4.31 -9.82 -18.98
C GLY A 96 -5.16 -9.96 -20.24
N GLU A 97 -4.90 -11.02 -21.02
CA GLU A 97 -5.68 -11.32 -22.24
C GLU A 97 -7.14 -11.70 -21.93
N ASP A 98 -7.39 -12.17 -20.70
CA ASP A 98 -8.68 -12.52 -20.13
C ASP A 98 -9.43 -11.32 -19.52
N GLY A 99 -8.87 -10.10 -19.64
CA GLY A 99 -9.43 -8.91 -19.02
C GLY A 99 -9.15 -8.80 -17.52
N GLU A 100 -8.23 -9.60 -16.97
CA GLU A 100 -7.71 -9.41 -15.62
C GLU A 100 -6.91 -8.11 -15.54
N HIS A 101 -7.15 -7.28 -14.52
CA HIS A 101 -6.33 -6.11 -14.24
C HIS A 101 -5.49 -6.37 -12.98
N PHE A 102 -4.19 -6.08 -13.06
CA PHE A 102 -3.24 -6.25 -11.97
C PHE A 102 -2.42 -4.98 -11.78
N SER A 103 -2.23 -4.57 -10.54
CA SER A 103 -1.38 -3.43 -10.19
C SER A 103 -0.54 -3.71 -8.97
N HIS A 104 0.71 -3.24 -8.99
CA HIS A 104 1.55 -3.04 -7.82
C HIS A 104 1.82 -1.54 -7.66
N ARG A 105 1.45 -1.02 -6.50
CA ARG A 105 1.68 0.34 -6.05
C ARG A 105 2.47 0.37 -4.74
N VAL A 106 3.05 1.53 -4.43
CA VAL A 106 3.77 1.76 -3.17
C VAL A 106 3.19 2.96 -2.47
N ALA A 107 2.73 2.75 -1.25
CA ALA A 107 2.32 3.82 -0.35
C ALA A 107 3.49 4.21 0.57
N ILE A 108 3.69 5.51 0.79
CA ILE A 108 4.75 6.03 1.65
C ILE A 108 4.12 6.64 2.90
N THR A 109 4.43 6.11 4.08
CA THR A 109 3.88 6.65 5.33
C THR A 109 4.34 8.10 5.60
N PRO A 110 3.48 8.98 6.12
CA PRO A 110 3.70 10.44 6.10
C PRO A 110 4.83 10.96 7.00
N PHE A 111 5.23 10.25 8.06
CA PHE A 111 6.30 10.69 8.98
C PHE A 111 7.59 9.87 8.84
N TRP A 112 7.49 8.55 8.96
CA TRP A 112 8.66 7.67 8.89
C TRP A 112 9.03 7.27 7.47
N ARG A 113 8.15 7.49 6.49
CA ARG A 113 8.40 7.20 5.07
C ARG A 113 8.70 5.72 4.80
N PHE A 114 8.17 4.83 5.64
CA PHE A 114 8.18 3.40 5.37
C PHE A 114 7.38 3.13 4.08
N PRO A 115 7.95 2.38 3.13
CA PRO A 115 7.23 1.91 1.97
C PRO A 115 6.40 0.67 2.31
N ASP A 116 5.12 0.76 1.98
CA ASP A 116 4.18 -0.35 2.05
C ASP A 116 3.77 -0.70 0.62
N ASP A 117 3.82 -1.99 0.28
CA ASP A 117 3.34 -2.49 -0.99
C ASP A 117 1.82 -2.60 -0.96
N VAL A 118 1.16 -2.20 -2.04
CA VAL A 118 -0.27 -2.35 -2.28
C VAL A 118 -0.40 -3.09 -3.61
N VAL A 119 -0.92 -4.30 -3.59
CA VAL A 119 -1.09 -5.12 -4.79
C VAL A 119 -2.55 -5.47 -4.93
N VAL A 120 -3.10 -5.20 -6.11
CA VAL A 120 -4.49 -5.49 -6.43
C VAL A 120 -4.59 -6.37 -7.67
N LYS A 121 -5.59 -7.24 -7.69
CA LYS A 121 -5.91 -8.07 -8.84
C LYS A 121 -7.42 -8.16 -9.00
N PHE A 122 -7.93 -7.68 -10.13
CA PHE A 122 -9.34 -7.69 -10.48
C PHE A 122 -9.55 -8.67 -11.63
N THR A 123 -10.35 -9.70 -11.42
CA THR A 123 -10.58 -10.78 -12.38
C THR A 123 -12.06 -10.79 -12.75
N PRO A 124 -12.43 -10.52 -14.02
CA PRO A 124 -13.82 -10.60 -14.46
C PRO A 124 -14.40 -11.99 -14.22
N VAL A 125 -15.57 -12.06 -13.59
CA VAL A 125 -16.32 -13.32 -13.44
C VAL A 125 -17.35 -13.42 -14.56
N ASP A 126 -18.04 -12.32 -14.85
CA ASP A 126 -18.93 -12.11 -15.98
C ASP A 126 -18.98 -10.62 -16.37
N ASP A 127 -19.91 -10.23 -17.25
CA ASP A 127 -20.03 -8.84 -17.73
C ASP A 127 -20.44 -7.84 -16.63
N THR A 128 -20.92 -8.33 -15.48
CA THR A 128 -21.51 -7.53 -14.40
C THR A 128 -20.86 -7.74 -13.05
N SER A 129 -19.96 -8.71 -12.91
CA SER A 129 -19.32 -9.05 -11.64
C SER A 129 -17.83 -9.31 -11.79
N THR A 130 -17.09 -8.91 -10.77
CA THR A 130 -15.62 -8.98 -10.73
C THR A 130 -15.15 -9.52 -9.39
N LEU A 131 -14.21 -10.45 -9.43
CA LEU A 131 -13.48 -10.91 -8.26
C LEU A 131 -12.33 -9.93 -7.96
N VAL A 132 -12.31 -9.38 -6.76
CA VAL A 132 -11.35 -8.39 -6.27
C VAL A 132 -10.48 -9.05 -5.21
N SER A 133 -9.18 -9.11 -5.47
CA SER A 133 -8.18 -9.53 -4.50
C SER A 133 -7.25 -8.37 -4.16
N LEU A 134 -7.08 -8.09 -2.88
CA LEU A 134 -6.29 -6.98 -2.37
C LEU A 134 -5.24 -7.48 -1.39
N TYR A 135 -4.06 -6.88 -1.45
CA TYR A 135 -2.94 -7.17 -0.58
C TYR A 135 -2.27 -5.85 -0.19
N SER A 136 -1.92 -5.70 1.08
CA SER A 136 -1.07 -4.61 1.52
C SER A 136 -0.10 -5.05 2.62
N SER A 137 1.18 -4.71 2.49
CA SER A 137 2.20 -5.11 3.45
C SER A 137 3.33 -4.10 3.57
N SER A 138 3.79 -3.87 4.79
CA SER A 138 5.01 -3.11 5.03
C SER A 138 6.24 -3.93 4.67
N ARG A 139 7.21 -3.32 3.97
CA ARG A 139 8.49 -3.98 3.65
C ARG A 139 9.40 -4.14 4.86
N LEU A 140 9.23 -3.26 5.83
CA LEU A 140 10.03 -3.19 7.05
C LEU A 140 9.13 -3.24 8.27
N GLY A 141 9.73 -3.68 9.38
CA GLY A 141 9.06 -3.74 10.66
C GLY A 141 8.21 -4.98 10.83
N VAL A 142 7.95 -5.32 12.09
CA VAL A 142 7.13 -6.47 12.47
C VAL A 142 5.64 -6.11 12.56
N SER A 143 5.32 -4.82 12.67
CA SER A 143 3.95 -4.32 12.75
C SER A 143 3.77 -3.03 11.97
N ASP A 144 2.58 -2.85 11.40
CA ASP A 144 2.13 -1.67 10.66
C ASP A 144 1.21 -0.76 11.49
N LEU A 145 0.96 -1.08 12.77
CA LEU A 145 0.03 -0.37 13.65
C LEU A 145 -1.41 -0.22 13.09
N GLY A 146 -1.83 -1.11 12.20
CA GLY A 146 -3.16 -1.08 11.57
C GLY A 146 -3.20 -0.34 10.23
N VAL A 147 -2.11 0.26 9.77
CA VAL A 147 -2.10 1.06 8.53
C VAL A 147 -2.52 0.25 7.31
N ASN A 148 -2.02 -0.98 7.14
CA ASN A 148 -2.37 -1.79 5.97
C ASN A 148 -3.84 -2.27 5.96
N PRO A 149 -4.41 -2.80 7.06
CA PRO A 149 -5.83 -3.13 7.06
C PRO A 149 -6.73 -1.89 6.92
N ASP A 150 -6.40 -0.76 7.54
CA ASP A 150 -7.15 0.50 7.36
C ASP A 150 -7.12 0.98 5.90
N ARG A 151 -5.96 0.87 5.24
CA ARG A 151 -5.80 1.19 3.82
C ARG A 151 -6.68 0.30 2.93
N LEU A 152 -6.68 -1.01 3.16
CA LEU A 152 -7.50 -1.93 2.38
C LEU A 152 -9.00 -1.71 2.65
N ALA A 153 -9.39 -1.36 3.87
CA ALA A 153 -10.77 -1.01 4.20
C ALA A 153 -11.21 0.26 3.47
N ASN A 154 -10.36 1.29 3.43
CA ASN A 154 -10.63 2.51 2.71
C ASN A 154 -10.69 2.30 1.18
N LEU A 155 -9.79 1.49 0.62
CA LEU A 155 -9.86 1.09 -0.79
C LEU A 155 -11.17 0.33 -1.07
N HIS A 156 -11.53 -0.65 -0.24
CA HIS A 156 -12.77 -1.38 -0.42
C HIS A 156 -14.00 -0.45 -0.38
N GLU A 157 -14.03 0.53 0.52
CA GLU A 157 -15.09 1.54 0.58
C GLU A 157 -15.17 2.37 -0.71
N ALA A 158 -14.03 2.74 -1.30
CA ALA A 158 -13.99 3.44 -2.60
C ALA A 158 -14.53 2.56 -3.74
N LEU A 159 -14.18 1.26 -3.75
CA LEU A 159 -14.67 0.32 -4.75
C LEU A 159 -16.18 0.06 -4.65
N MET A 160 -16.76 0.08 -3.45
CA MET A 160 -18.21 -0.08 -3.25
C MET A 160 -19.04 1.12 -3.75
N GLN A 161 -18.38 2.24 -4.05
CA GLN A 161 -19.01 3.44 -4.59
C GLN A 161 -18.82 3.57 -6.11
N ALA A 162 -18.15 2.59 -6.73
CA ALA A 162 -17.91 2.54 -8.16
C ALA A 162 -19.22 2.37 -8.94
#